data_AF-A0A2S5W283-F1
#
_entry.id   AF-A0A2S5W283-F1
#
_cell.length_a   1.000
_cell.length_b   1.000
_cell.length_c   1.000
_cell.angle_alpha   90.00
_cell.angle_beta   90.00
_cell.angle_gamma   90.00
#
_symmetry.space_group_name_H-M   'P 1'
#
loop_
_entity.id
_entity.type
_entity.pdbx_description
1 polymer ?
#
loop_
_entity_poly.entity_id
_entity_poly.type
_entity_poly.pdbx_seq_one_letter_code
_entity_poly.pdbx_strand_id
1 'polypeptide(L)'
;MLGNLQGWHMIVILAIVLLLFGAPKLPGLARSVGQSMRIFKSEVKTLQSDESASDSSAAPGAASPAAAAHAPAGASVPADVPASETTPTR
;
A
#
# COMPACT_ATOMS: atom_id res chain seq x y z
N MET A 1 -23.73 34.96 0.18
CA MET A 1 -24.33 33.76 -0.47
C MET A 1 -23.36 33.16 -1.49
N LEU A 2 -22.14 32.77 -1.09
CA LEU A 2 -21.07 32.34 -2.04
C LEU A 2 -20.34 31.04 -1.63
N GLY A 3 -20.67 30.46 -0.48
CA GLY A 3 -19.93 29.31 0.09
C GLY A 3 -20.36 27.93 -0.41
N ASN A 4 -21.50 27.82 -1.12
CA ASN A 4 -22.05 26.53 -1.57
C ASN A 4 -21.64 26.13 -3.00
N LEU A 5 -20.88 26.96 -3.72
CA LEU A 5 -20.53 26.65 -5.12
C LEU A 5 -19.29 25.77 -5.24
N GLN A 6 -18.27 25.89 -4.39
CA GLN A 6 -16.99 25.22 -4.67
C GLN A 6 -17.00 23.70 -4.40
N GLY A 7 -17.72 23.25 -3.37
CA GLY A 7 -17.68 21.84 -2.93
C GLY A 7 -18.29 20.87 -3.95
N TRP A 8 -19.41 21.24 -4.59
CA TRP A 8 -20.07 20.39 -5.57
C TRP A 8 -19.26 20.24 -6.86
N HIS A 9 -18.53 21.29 -7.27
CA HIS A 9 -17.71 21.25 -8.48
C HIS A 9 -16.57 20.24 -8.37
N MET A 10 -15.94 20.12 -7.19
CA MET A 10 -14.88 19.11 -6.97
C MET A 10 -15.41 17.68 -7.14
N ILE A 11 -16.63 17.41 -6.69
CA ILE A 11 -17.30 16.11 -6.87
C ILE A 11 -17.60 15.85 -8.35
N VAL A 12 -18.07 16.86 -9.09
CA VAL A 12 -18.34 16.74 -10.54
C VAL A 12 -17.06 16.46 -11.31
N ILE A 13 -15.96 17.17 -11.02
CA ILE A 13 -14.66 16.94 -11.66
C ILE A 13 -14.16 15.52 -11.34
N LEU A 14 -14.26 15.10 -10.08
CA LEU A 14 -13.90 13.75 -9.66
C LEU A 14 -14.73 12.71 -10.44
N ALA A 15 -16.04 12.90 -10.56
CA ALA A 15 -16.90 12.01 -11.33
C ALA A 15 -16.47 11.90 -12.81
N ILE A 16 -16.14 13.02 -13.46
CA ILE A 16 -15.64 13.02 -14.85
C ILE A 16 -14.32 12.24 -14.94
N VAL A 17 -13.38 12.45 -14.02
CA VAL A 17 -12.11 11.71 -13.99
C VAL A 17 -12.36 10.21 -13.77
N LEU A 18 -13.30 9.83 -12.89
CA LEU A 18 -13.70 8.43 -12.71
C LEU A 18 -14.30 7.82 -13.99
N LEU A 19 -15.10 8.57 -14.76
CA LEU A 19 -15.64 8.09 -16.02
C LEU A 19 -14.55 7.90 -17.09
N LEU A 20 -13.57 8.81 -17.17
CA LEU A 20 -12.49 8.74 -18.16
C LEU A 20 -11.43 7.67 -17.81
N PHE A 21 -11.04 7.60 -16.54
CA PHE A 21 -9.97 6.70 -16.09
C PHE A 21 -10.51 5.34 -15.60
N GLY A 22 -11.77 5.29 -15.14
CA GLY A 22 -12.38 4.10 -14.55
C GLY A 22 -12.02 3.88 -13.08
N ALA A 23 -12.87 3.14 -12.36
CA ALA A 23 -12.68 2.78 -10.96
C ALA A 23 -11.35 2.07 -10.62
N PRO A 24 -10.79 1.15 -11.44
CA PRO A 24 -9.56 0.44 -11.06
C PRO A 24 -8.27 1.25 -11.27
N LYS A 25 -8.27 2.31 -12.08
CA LYS A 25 -7.05 3.07 -12.43
C LYS A 25 -6.71 4.18 -11.42
N LEU A 26 -7.72 4.81 -10.81
CA LEU A 26 -7.51 5.80 -9.75
C LEU A 26 -6.75 5.28 -8.54
N PRO A 27 -7.10 4.13 -7.92
CA PRO A 27 -6.36 3.61 -6.78
C PRO A 27 -4.93 3.20 -7.15
N GLY A 28 -4.72 2.74 -8.40
CA GLY A 28 -3.37 2.42 -8.90
C GLY A 28 -2.48 3.66 -9.00
N LEU A 29 -2.98 4.73 -9.63
CA LEU A 29 -2.25 6.00 -9.77
C LEU A 29 -2.01 6.69 -8.42
N ALA A 30 -3.01 6.68 -7.54
CA ALA A 30 -2.86 7.24 -6.19
C ALA A 30 -1.80 6.48 -5.37
N ARG A 31 -1.74 5.15 -5.50
CA ARG A 31 -0.71 4.34 -4.82
C ARG A 31 0.69 4.60 -5.35
N SER A 32 0.89 4.68 -6.67
CA SER A 32 2.22 4.95 -7.23
C SER A 32 2.71 6.36 -6.88
N VAL A 33 1.84 7.38 -7.02
CA VAL A 33 2.16 8.77 -6.63
C VAL A 33 2.39 8.89 -5.13
N GLY A 34 1.57 8.23 -4.31
CA GLY A 34 1.73 8.23 -2.85
C GLY A 34 3.05 7.61 -2.40
N GLN A 35 3.48 6.52 -3.05
CA GLN A 35 4.75 5.88 -2.75
C GLN A 35 5.94 6.78 -3.13
N SER A 36 5.93 7.40 -4.31
CA SER A 36 6.96 8.37 -4.73
C SER A 36 7.00 9.59 -3.80
N MET A 37 5.84 10.10 -3.39
CA MET A 37 5.74 11.27 -2.53
C MET A 37 6.17 10.97 -1.09
N ARG A 38 5.98 9.73 -0.60
CA ARG A 38 6.49 9.28 0.70
C ARG A 38 8.01 9.26 0.71
N ILE A 39 8.64 8.68 -0.32
CA ILE A 39 10.10 8.63 -0.45
C ILE A 39 10.66 10.06 -0.49
N PHE A 40 10.11 10.91 -1.36
CA PHE A 40 10.52 12.31 -1.45
C PHE A 40 10.34 13.08 -0.12
N LYS A 41 9.21 12.88 0.58
CA LYS A 41 8.98 13.50 1.90
C LYS A 41 10.01 13.02 2.93
N SER A 42 10.36 11.74 2.94
CA SER A 42 11.35 11.18 3.86
C SER A 42 12.74 11.77 3.63
N GLU A 43 13.18 11.83 2.37
CA GLU A 43 14.47 12.45 2.00
C GLU A 43 14.49 13.94 2.36
N VAL A 44 13.45 14.70 2.00
CA VAL A 44 13.36 16.13 2.31
C VAL A 44 13.29 16.38 3.82
N LYS A 45 12.58 15.53 4.57
CA LYS A 45 12.51 15.64 6.03
C LYS A 45 13.88 15.39 6.67
N THR A 46 14.66 14.43 6.19
CA THR A 46 16.02 14.20 6.68
C THR A 46 16.89 15.43 6.46
N LEU A 47 16.82 16.07 5.29
CA LEU A 47 17.56 17.30 4.99
C LEU A 47 17.13 18.48 5.89
N GLN A 48 15.83 18.68 6.10
CA GLN A 48 15.32 19.70 7.03
C GLN A 48 15.65 19.37 8.50
N SER A 49 15.68 18.08 8.85
CA SER A 49 16.02 17.64 10.21
C SER A 49 17.51 17.80 10.47
N ASP A 50 18.39 17.62 9.49
CA ASP A 50 19.83 17.88 9.63
C ASP A 50 20.12 19.38 9.84
N GLU A 51 19.33 20.26 9.21
CA GLU A 51 19.39 21.72 9.43
C GLU A 51 18.80 22.13 10.80
N SER A 52 17.82 21.37 11.31
CA SER A 52 17.13 21.66 12.60
C SER A 52 17.67 20.88 13.81
N ALA A 53 18.50 19.84 13.62
CA ALA A 53 18.99 18.95 14.69
C ALA A 53 20.10 19.58 15.54
N SER A 54 20.46 20.84 15.32
CA SER A 54 21.15 21.62 16.37
C SER A 54 20.22 21.97 17.54
N ASP A 55 18.90 21.78 17.41
CA ASP A 55 17.94 22.01 18.50
C ASP A 55 16.82 20.95 18.50
N SER A 56 16.81 20.13 19.55
CA SER A 56 15.70 19.30 20.02
C SER A 56 15.51 17.87 19.47
N SER A 57 15.56 16.96 20.43
CA SER A 57 15.27 15.54 20.40
C SER A 57 13.77 15.22 20.18
N ALA A 58 13.53 13.99 19.72
CA ALA A 58 12.30 13.19 19.77
C ALA A 58 11.33 13.23 18.58
N ALA A 59 11.12 12.06 17.97
CA ALA A 59 9.81 11.63 17.49
C ALA A 59 9.73 10.09 17.37
N PRO A 60 8.52 9.51 17.51
CA PRO A 60 8.27 8.18 18.07
C PRO A 60 8.06 7.09 17.01
N GLY A 61 8.18 5.83 17.44
CA GLY A 61 7.80 4.67 16.63
C GLY A 61 6.31 4.62 16.29
N ALA A 62 5.99 4.06 15.12
CA ALA A 62 4.71 3.41 14.85
C ALA A 62 4.78 2.51 13.60
N ALA A 63 4.57 1.22 13.86
CA ALA A 63 3.93 0.21 13.00
C ALA A 63 4.55 -0.14 11.64
N SER A 64 5.31 -1.23 11.65
CA SER A 64 5.38 -2.18 10.53
C SER A 64 4.05 -2.93 10.45
N PRO A 65 3.27 -2.85 9.35
CA PRO A 65 2.16 -3.76 9.14
C PRO A 65 2.70 -5.08 8.58
N ALA A 66 3.09 -5.98 9.48
CA ALA A 66 3.05 -7.40 9.19
C ALA A 66 1.59 -7.86 9.31
N ALA A 67 0.91 -8.04 8.18
CA ALA A 67 -0.20 -8.99 7.96
C ALA A 67 -1.09 -8.54 6.78
N ALA A 68 -0.72 -8.91 5.56
CA ALA A 68 -1.67 -9.39 4.55
C ALA A 68 -0.91 -9.91 3.32
N ALA A 69 -1.26 -11.14 2.93
CA ALA A 69 -0.88 -11.83 1.70
C ALA A 69 0.42 -12.65 1.72
N HIS A 70 0.41 -13.68 2.57
CA HIS A 70 0.83 -15.00 2.10
C HIS A 70 0.02 -15.37 0.84
N ALA A 71 0.67 -15.41 -0.32
CA ALA A 71 0.38 -16.41 -1.34
C ALA A 71 1.10 -17.71 -0.89
N PRO A 72 0.58 -18.93 -1.11
CA PRO A 72 0.17 -19.41 -2.44
C PRO A 72 -1.01 -20.41 -2.43
N ALA A 73 -1.60 -20.67 -3.61
CA ALA A 73 -1.96 -22.04 -4.02
C ALA A 73 -2.57 -21.95 -5.43
N GLY A 74 -1.68 -22.14 -6.40
CA GLY A 74 -2.07 -22.51 -7.76
C GLY A 74 -2.83 -23.83 -7.75
N ALA A 75 -3.66 -23.97 -8.78
CA ALA A 75 -4.49 -25.11 -9.08
C ALA A 75 -3.71 -26.42 -9.33
N SER A 76 -4.49 -27.51 -9.26
CA SER A 76 -4.32 -28.81 -9.96
C SER A 76 -3.25 -29.77 -9.44
N VAL A 77 -3.44 -31.08 -9.27
CA VAL A 77 -4.51 -32.07 -9.54
C VAL A 77 -4.07 -33.38 -8.81
N PRO A 78 -4.95 -34.38 -8.62
CA PRO A 78 -4.84 -35.43 -7.60
C PRO A 78 -4.19 -36.75 -8.06
N ALA A 79 -3.97 -37.63 -7.07
CA ALA A 79 -3.92 -39.10 -7.14
C ALA A 79 -2.75 -39.80 -7.88
N ASP A 80 -1.85 -40.41 -7.10
CA ASP A 80 -1.31 -41.77 -7.32
C ASP A 80 -0.71 -42.28 -5.98
N VAL A 81 -1.54 -42.90 -5.13
CA VAL A 81 -1.56 -44.32 -4.67
C VAL A 81 -0.26 -44.95 -4.11
N PRO A 82 -0.38 -45.86 -3.12
CA PRO A 82 0.63 -46.16 -2.09
C PRO A 82 1.29 -47.54 -2.23
N ALA A 83 2.58 -47.66 -1.89
CA ALA A 83 3.37 -48.88 -1.56
C ALA A 83 4.85 -48.43 -1.56
N SER A 84 5.77 -48.74 -0.65
CA SER A 84 6.03 -49.82 0.31
C SER A 84 6.86 -49.16 1.45
N GLU A 85 7.10 -49.64 2.66
CA GLU A 85 7.48 -50.97 3.15
C GLU A 85 7.64 -50.79 4.69
N THR A 86 6.86 -51.47 5.54
CA THR A 86 7.30 -52.60 6.40
C THR A 86 8.55 -52.27 7.25
N THR A 87 8.44 -51.83 8.51
CA THR A 87 8.32 -52.67 9.73
C THR A 87 9.49 -52.33 10.70
N PRO A 88 9.28 -52.39 12.03
CA PRO A 88 10.14 -51.80 13.05
C PRO A 88 11.24 -52.76 13.51
N THR A 89 12.15 -52.30 14.38
CA THR A 89 12.90 -53.03 15.45
C THR A 89 14.41 -52.73 15.47
N ARG A 90 14.85 -51.95 16.47
CA ARG A 90 15.78 -52.39 17.54
C ARG A 90 15.84 -51.35 18.64
#